data_AF-A0A920G0M9-F1
#
_entry.id   AF-A0A920G0M9-F1
#
_cell.length_a   1.000
_cell.length_b   1.000
_cell.length_c   1.000
_cell.angle_alpha   90.00
_cell.angle_beta   90.00
_cell.angle_gamma   90.00
#
_symmetry.space_group_name_H-M   'P 1'
#
loop_
_entity.id
_entity.type
_entity.pdbx_description
1 polymer ?
#
loop_
_entity_poly.entity_id
_entity_poly.type
_entity_poly.pdbx_seq_one_letter_code
_entity_poly.pdbx_strand_id
1 'polypeptide(L)'
;MLIGLGGGAASSMASGDSAEDLDFASVQRQNPEIQRRCQEVIDRCWGLGEHNPIAFIHDVGAGGLSNALPELVKDGGRGGRLNCALCRMTNPE
;
A
#
# COMPACT_ATOMS: atom_id res chain seq x y z
N MET A 1 -12.23 10.46 5.05
CA MET A 1 -10.95 10.73 5.75
C MET A 1 -9.83 10.01 5.02
N LEU A 2 -8.85 10.76 4.52
CA LEU A 2 -7.63 10.23 3.90
C LEU A 2 -6.58 9.94 4.98
N ILE A 3 -5.77 8.88 4.80
CA ILE A 3 -4.83 8.40 5.83
C ILE A 3 -3.41 8.49 5.27
N GLY A 4 -2.46 9.02 6.04
CA GLY A 4 -1.03 8.90 5.71
C GLY A 4 -0.57 9.68 4.49
N LEU A 5 -1.33 10.69 4.02
CA LEU A 5 -0.99 11.43 2.80
C LEU A 5 0.34 12.17 2.99
N GLY A 6 1.33 11.89 2.15
CA GLY A 6 2.66 12.51 2.28
C GLY A 6 3.50 11.96 3.43
N GLY A 7 3.12 10.83 4.05
CA GLY A 7 3.85 10.24 5.19
C GLY A 7 5.34 9.99 4.93
N GLY A 8 5.73 9.64 3.71
CA GLY A 8 7.15 9.48 3.34
C GLY A 8 7.94 10.80 3.27
N ALA A 9 7.29 11.90 2.92
CA ALA A 9 7.89 13.23 2.96
C ALA A 9 7.96 13.75 4.40
N ALA A 10 6.89 13.55 5.18
CA ALA A 10 6.82 13.93 6.59
C ALA A 10 7.86 13.20 7.45
N SER A 11 8.10 11.91 7.21
CA SER A 11 9.12 11.13 7.93
C SER A 11 10.56 11.55 7.62
N SER A 12 10.77 12.42 6.64
CA SER A 12 12.08 12.93 6.23
C SER A 12 12.43 14.29 6.87
N MET A 13 11.54 14.85 7.70
CA MET A 13 11.71 16.14 8.38
C MET A 13 12.08 15.95 9.87
N ALA A 14 12.82 16.90 10.45
CA ALA A 14 13.18 16.88 11.87
C ALA A 14 11.94 17.16 12.75
N SER A 15 11.76 16.38 13.81
CA SER A 15 10.61 16.46 14.71
C SER A 15 10.55 17.82 15.44
N GLY A 16 9.44 18.54 15.36
CA GLY A 16 9.15 19.71 16.23
C GLY A 16 8.66 20.98 15.52
N ASP A 17 8.92 21.14 14.21
CA ASP A 17 8.49 22.32 13.40
C ASP A 17 7.36 21.97 12.39
N SER A 18 6.49 21.04 12.75
CA SER A 18 5.41 20.57 11.86
C SER A 18 4.18 21.48 11.92
N ALA A 19 3.60 21.80 10.76
CA ALA A 19 2.27 22.40 10.67
C ALA A 19 1.20 21.37 11.10
N GLU A 20 0.11 21.80 11.74
CA GLU A 20 -0.96 20.92 12.25
C GLU A 20 -1.48 19.91 11.20
N ASP A 21 -1.55 20.30 9.93
CA ASP A 21 -1.95 19.43 8.82
C ASP A 21 -1.00 18.23 8.62
N LEU A 22 0.31 18.42 8.82
CA LEU A 22 1.30 17.34 8.73
C LEU A 22 1.18 16.38 9.91
N ASP A 23 0.82 16.90 11.09
CA ASP A 23 0.60 16.08 12.28
C ASP A 23 -0.64 15.20 12.10
N PHE A 24 -1.76 15.74 11.57
CA PHE A 24 -2.92 14.94 11.21
C PHE A 24 -2.62 13.91 10.11
N ALA A 25 -1.83 14.29 9.11
CA ALA A 25 -1.42 13.38 8.04
C ALA A 25 -0.53 12.22 8.54
N SER A 26 0.20 12.42 9.65
CA SER A 26 1.04 11.39 10.26
C SER A 26 0.26 10.30 11.01
N VAL A 27 -1.01 10.58 11.39
CA VAL A 27 -1.85 9.64 12.15
C VAL A 27 -2.17 8.41 11.29
N GLN A 28 -1.69 7.25 11.75
CA GLN A 28 -1.92 5.97 11.11
C GLN A 28 -3.18 5.27 11.63
N ARG A 29 -3.75 4.40 10.81
CA ARG A 29 -4.86 3.52 11.18
C ARG A 29 -4.47 2.08 10.94
N GLN A 30 -4.69 1.23 11.94
CA GLN A 30 -4.38 -0.20 11.85
C GLN A 30 -5.65 -1.05 11.87
N ASN A 31 -5.61 -2.17 11.17
CA ASN A 31 -6.61 -3.23 11.29
C ASN A 31 -5.93 -4.61 11.10
N PRO A 32 -5.43 -5.22 12.19
CA PRO A 32 -4.69 -6.48 12.13
C PRO A 32 -5.52 -7.68 11.61
N GLU A 33 -6.84 -7.67 11.77
CA GLU A 33 -7.72 -8.74 11.26
C GLU A 33 -7.70 -8.80 9.73
N ILE A 34 -7.70 -7.64 9.07
CA ILE A 34 -7.62 -7.56 7.61
C ILE A 34 -6.28 -8.09 7.11
N GLN A 35 -5.18 -7.73 7.77
CA GLN A 35 -3.86 -8.26 7.44
C GLN A 35 -3.80 -9.78 7.64
N ARG A 36 -4.41 -10.31 8.71
CA ARG A 36 -4.50 -11.75 8.96
C ARG A 36 -5.26 -12.49 7.86
N ARG A 37 -6.36 -11.91 7.37
CA ARG A 37 -7.13 -12.47 6.25
C ARG A 37 -6.36 -12.46 4.94
N CYS A 38 -5.62 -11.39 4.64
CA CYS A 38 -4.71 -11.36 3.50
C CYS A 38 -3.61 -12.44 3.64
N GLN A 39 -3.05 -12.62 4.84
CA GLN A 39 -2.05 -13.64 5.10
C GLN A 39 -2.60 -15.06 4.84
N GLU A 40 -3.83 -15.38 5.25
CA GLU A 40 -4.42 -16.70 4.96
C GLU A 40 -4.54 -16.97 3.45
N VAL A 41 -4.81 -15.96 2.63
CA VAL A 41 -4.82 -16.12 1.16
C VAL A 41 -3.43 -16.40 0.64
N ILE A 42 -2.42 -15.66 1.11
CA ILE A 42 -1.01 -15.90 0.77
C ILE A 42 -0.61 -17.32 1.17
N ASP A 43 -1.02 -17.77 2.36
CA ASP A 43 -0.75 -19.11 2.89
C ASP A 43 -1.35 -20.22 2.05
N ARG A 44 -2.57 -20.02 1.53
CA ARG A 44 -3.17 -20.96 0.58
C ARG A 44 -2.43 -20.94 -0.74
N CYS A 45 -2.03 -19.78 -1.27
CA CYS A 45 -1.32 -19.68 -2.54
C CYS A 45 0.05 -20.38 -2.51
N TRP A 46 0.90 -20.10 -1.53
CA TRP A 46 2.21 -20.76 -1.47
C TRP A 46 2.09 -22.24 -1.06
N GLY A 47 1.06 -22.61 -0.31
CA GLY A 47 0.75 -24.01 0.02
C GLY A 47 0.41 -24.89 -1.19
N LEU A 48 0.13 -24.29 -2.36
CA LEU A 48 -0.08 -25.02 -3.63
C LEU A 48 1.23 -25.48 -4.32
N GLY A 49 2.40 -25.09 -3.79
CA GLY A 49 3.70 -25.44 -4.37
C GLY A 49 3.85 -24.94 -5.80
N GLU A 50 4.17 -25.86 -6.73
CA GLU A 50 4.34 -25.55 -8.17
C GLU A 50 3.07 -24.96 -8.83
N HIS A 51 1.89 -25.13 -8.21
CA HIS A 51 0.63 -24.57 -8.71
C HIS A 51 0.29 -23.22 -8.08
N ASN A 52 1.25 -22.55 -7.42
CA ASN A 52 1.05 -21.23 -6.85
C ASN A 52 0.72 -20.21 -7.96
N PRO A 53 -0.46 -19.56 -7.93
CA PRO A 53 -0.86 -18.61 -8.98
C PRO A 53 -0.19 -17.24 -8.84
N ILE A 54 0.48 -16.94 -7.73
CA ILE A 54 1.12 -15.65 -7.50
C ILE A 54 2.43 -15.59 -8.29
N ALA A 55 2.43 -14.83 -9.39
CA ALA A 55 3.64 -14.56 -10.16
C ALA A 55 4.57 -13.55 -9.47
N PHE A 56 3.99 -12.55 -8.80
CA PHE A 56 4.71 -11.52 -8.06
C PHE A 56 3.80 -10.91 -6.99
N ILE A 57 4.37 -10.54 -5.85
CA ILE A 57 3.67 -9.85 -4.76
C ILE A 57 4.57 -8.76 -4.18
N HIS A 58 3.99 -7.61 -3.86
CA HIS A 58 4.69 -6.47 -3.28
C HIS A 58 3.80 -5.82 -2.22
N ASP A 59 4.38 -5.31 -1.15
CA ASP A 59 3.63 -4.59 -0.12
C ASP A 59 3.23 -3.17 -0.58
N VAL A 60 2.31 -2.56 0.16
CA VAL A 60 1.89 -1.18 -0.06
C VAL A 60 2.21 -0.39 1.20
N GLY A 61 3.20 0.50 1.10
CA GLY A 61 3.68 1.33 2.20
C GLY A 61 3.66 2.82 1.85
N ALA A 62 4.80 3.49 2.04
CA ALA A 62 4.94 4.91 1.72
C ALA A 62 4.63 5.20 0.24
N GLY A 63 3.91 6.28 -0.03
CA GLY A 63 3.44 6.61 -1.39
C GLY A 63 2.26 5.76 -1.89
N GLY A 64 1.83 4.75 -1.11
CA GLY A 64 0.67 3.92 -1.43
C GLY A 64 0.77 3.25 -2.80
N LEU A 65 -0.35 3.18 -3.52
CA LEU A 65 -0.40 2.56 -4.85
C LEU A 65 0.47 3.28 -5.90
N SER A 66 0.73 4.58 -5.71
CA SER A 66 1.57 5.33 -6.65
C SER A 66 3.05 4.94 -6.59
N ASN A 67 3.48 4.29 -5.51
CA ASN A 67 4.83 3.71 -5.40
C ASN A 67 4.81 2.20 -5.68
N ALA A 68 3.94 1.47 -5.00
CA ALA A 68 3.93 0.01 -5.05
C ALA A 68 3.63 -0.56 -6.44
N LEU A 69 2.72 0.06 -7.22
CA LEU A 69 2.39 -0.45 -8.56
C LEU A 69 3.50 -0.20 -9.58
N PRO A 70 4.11 1.02 -9.66
CA PRO A 70 5.31 1.22 -10.47
C PRO A 70 6.47 0.31 -10.09
N GLU A 71 6.75 0.08 -8.80
CA GLU A 71 7.78 -0.87 -8.35
C GLU A 71 7.49 -2.28 -8.85
N LEU A 72 6.27 -2.79 -8.64
CA LEU A 72 5.86 -4.12 -9.08
C LEU A 72 6.02 -4.33 -10.59
N VAL A 73 5.58 -3.38 -11.42
CA VAL A 73 5.71 -3.55 -12.89
C VAL A 73 7.14 -3.37 -13.35
N LYS A 74 7.91 -2.45 -12.74
CA LYS A 74 9.32 -2.23 -13.06
C LYS A 74 10.15 -3.48 -12.77
N ASP A 75 9.96 -4.09 -11.60
CA ASP A 75 10.69 -5.29 -11.21
C ASP A 75 10.30 -6.51 -12.06
N GLY A 76 9.06 -6.53 -12.57
CA GLY A 76 8.63 -7.47 -13.61
C GLY A 76 9.12 -7.14 -15.03
N GLY A 77 9.83 -6.03 -15.24
CA GLY A 77 10.29 -5.57 -16.55
C GLY A 77 9.15 -5.15 -17.49
N ARG A 78 8.02 -4.66 -16.94
CA ARG A 78 6.80 -4.31 -17.66
C ARG A 78 6.38 -2.85 -17.41
N GLY A 79 5.41 -2.39 -18.20
CA GLY A 79 4.58 -1.22 -17.90
C GLY A 79 3.15 -1.65 -17.54
N GLY A 80 2.33 -0.72 -17.04
CA GLY A 80 0.95 -0.99 -16.64
C GLY A 80 -0.02 0.11 -17.06
N ARG A 81 -1.24 -0.27 -17.46
CA ARG A 81 -2.38 0.66 -17.58
C ARG A 81 -3.26 0.48 -16.36
N LEU A 82 -3.46 1.55 -15.60
CA LEU A 82 -4.24 1.55 -14.37
C LEU A 82 -5.54 2.31 -14.59
N ASN A 83 -6.65 1.71 -14.18
CA ASN A 83 -7.94 2.39 -14.09
C ASN A 83 -8.25 2.66 -12.62
N CYS A 84 -8.10 3.91 -12.20
CA CYS A 84 -8.32 4.33 -10.82
C CYS A 84 -9.74 4.05 -10.32
N ALA A 85 -10.75 3.99 -11.20
CA ALA A 85 -12.13 3.68 -10.82
C ALA A 85 -12.34 2.24 -10.35
N LEU A 86 -11.38 1.33 -10.57
CA LEU A 86 -11.42 -0.05 -10.08
C LEU A 86 -10.80 -0.21 -8.69
N CYS A 87 -10.13 0.82 -8.17
CA CYS A 87 -9.59 0.80 -6.82
C CYS A 87 -10.76 0.85 -5.81
N ARG A 88 -10.80 -0.11 -4.87
CA ARG A 88 -11.81 -0.10 -3.81
C ARG A 88 -11.56 1.07 -2.88
N MET A 89 -12.44 2.07 -2.95
CA MET A 89 -12.43 3.24 -2.08
C MET A 89 -13.49 3.09 -0.99
N THR A 90 -13.11 3.36 0.25
CA THR A 90 -14.05 3.45 1.38
C THR A 90 -14.48 4.89 1.67
N ASN A 91 -13.75 5.87 1.11
CA ASN A 91 -14.16 7.27 1.05
C ASN A 91 -14.39 7.63 -0.43
N PRO A 92 -15.65 7.93 -0.83
CA PRO A 92 -15.97 8.27 -2.22
C PRO A 92 -15.67 9.73 -2.59
N GLU A 93 -15.45 10.58 -1.59
CA GLU A 93 -14.85 11.92 -1.72
C GLU A 93 -13.34 11.83 -1.88
#